data_AF-A0A0X3Y253-F1
#
_entry.id   AF-A0A0X3Y253-F1
#
_cell.length_a   1.000
_cell.length_b   1.000
_cell.length_c   1.000
_cell.angle_alpha   90.00
_cell.angle_beta   90.00
_cell.angle_gamma   90.00
#
_symmetry.space_group_name_H-M   'P 1'
#
loop_
_entity.id
_entity.type
_entity.pdbx_description
1 polymer ?
#
loop_
_entity_poly.entity_id
_entity_poly.type
_entity_poly.pdbx_seq_one_letter_code
_entity_poly.pdbx_strand_id
1 'polypeptide(L)'
;MNKNLENDFDVVLSSKTEIKEFDFASYELNDVEIATVSEQEKIFMNTYKKMKNNLFDMCSSLALIEKTLKPTNSFMAWYESKGLTKDAVSVYLKRWNLYLEFQDYKEKIFAYSDQAIKILTNKELQYEEVLGILENNIYKVKEIRKQLLPAIEKNKMEFLPAGQKFFNFKKVEKMKKRTLKLKDEDKQEYKKELTEYIKKLQQLVEEI
;
A
#
# COMPACT_ATOMS: atom_id res chain seq x y z
N MET A 1 -22.32 -2.94 7.85
CA MET A 1 -22.14 -2.12 6.64
C MET A 1 -21.34 -0.88 7.01
N ASN A 2 -20.05 -0.84 6.71
CA ASN A 2 -19.26 0.41 6.77
C ASN A 2 -18.71 0.61 5.36
N LYS A 3 -19.44 1.39 4.55
CA LYS A 3 -18.99 1.81 3.23
C LYS A 3 -17.93 2.89 3.45
N ASN A 4 -16.70 2.58 3.06
CA ASN A 4 -15.62 3.49 2.66
C ASN A 4 -15.85 4.98 2.95
N LEU A 5 -15.44 5.43 4.13
CA LEU A 5 -15.14 6.83 4.43
C LEU A 5 -13.66 7.19 4.16
N GLU A 6 -12.86 6.22 3.70
CA GLU A 6 -11.50 6.47 3.24
C GLU A 6 -11.52 7.09 1.84
N ASN A 7 -11.18 8.38 1.72
CA ASN A 7 -10.24 8.96 0.71
C ASN A 7 -10.50 10.40 0.22
N ASP A 8 -11.46 11.17 0.74
CA ASP A 8 -11.68 12.54 0.18
C ASP A 8 -10.96 13.67 0.94
N PHE A 9 -10.57 13.48 2.21
CA PHE A 9 -9.93 14.57 2.97
C PHE A 9 -8.44 14.77 2.63
N ASP A 10 -7.75 13.72 2.17
CA ASP A 10 -6.29 13.76 2.00
C ASP A 10 -5.84 14.34 0.65
N VAL A 11 -6.75 14.44 -0.33
CA VAL A 11 -6.50 15.03 -1.65
C VAL A 11 -6.30 16.55 -1.56
N VAL A 12 -6.86 17.21 -0.54
CA VAL A 12 -7.03 18.68 -0.52
C VAL A 12 -5.76 19.45 -0.15
N LEU A 13 -4.73 18.83 0.46
CA LEU A 13 -3.71 19.59 1.20
C LEU A 13 -2.24 19.33 0.84
N SER A 14 -1.92 18.59 -0.22
CA SER A 14 -0.51 18.31 -0.60
C SER A 14 -0.08 18.81 -1.98
N SER A 15 -0.91 19.68 -2.57
CA SER A 15 -0.48 20.52 -3.68
C SER A 15 -0.45 21.95 -3.18
N LYS A 16 0.45 22.79 -3.73
CA LYS A 16 0.47 24.26 -3.54
C LYS A 16 -0.83 24.96 -4.00
N THR A 17 -1.91 24.20 -4.22
CA THR A 17 -3.23 24.71 -4.51
C THR A 17 -3.74 25.34 -3.22
N GLU A 18 -3.86 26.65 -3.26
CA GLU A 18 -4.46 27.50 -2.24
C GLU A 18 -5.59 26.74 -1.52
N ILE A 19 -5.49 26.63 -0.20
CA ILE A 19 -6.65 26.32 0.62
C ILE A 19 -7.67 27.38 0.23
N LYS A 20 -8.68 26.99 -0.56
CA LYS A 20 -9.73 27.92 -0.96
C LYS A 20 -10.43 28.33 0.32
N GLU A 21 -10.39 29.61 0.62
CA GLU A 21 -11.18 30.16 1.72
C GLU A 21 -12.65 29.81 1.48
N PHE A 22 -13.33 29.38 2.54
CA PHE A 22 -14.75 29.12 2.46
C PHE A 22 -15.48 30.43 2.18
N ASP A 23 -16.20 30.49 1.06
CA ASP A 23 -16.95 31.68 0.67
C ASP A 23 -18.24 31.79 1.49
N PHE A 24 -18.13 32.41 2.67
CA PHE A 24 -19.27 32.69 3.54
C PHE A 24 -20.36 33.53 2.85
N ALA A 25 -19.98 34.41 1.91
CA ALA A 25 -20.91 35.34 1.27
C ALA A 25 -21.90 34.65 0.32
N SER A 26 -21.55 33.45 -0.17
CA SER A 26 -22.43 32.60 -0.96
C SER A 26 -23.54 31.92 -0.14
N TYR A 27 -23.57 32.11 1.18
CA TYR A 27 -24.52 31.48 2.09
C TYR A 27 -25.19 32.54 2.98
N GLU A 28 -26.48 32.35 3.31
CA GLU A 28 -27.25 33.24 4.18
C GLU A 28 -26.90 33.04 5.66
N LEU A 29 -25.60 33.19 5.99
CA LEU A 29 -25.08 33.03 7.34
C LEU A 29 -25.06 34.37 8.07
N ASN A 30 -25.37 34.36 9.36
CA ASN A 30 -25.26 35.53 10.22
C ASN A 30 -23.83 35.69 10.81
N ASP A 31 -23.53 36.87 11.36
CA ASP A 31 -22.21 37.20 11.90
C ASP A 31 -21.73 36.22 12.98
N VAL A 32 -22.65 35.68 13.79
CA VAL A 32 -22.32 34.71 14.86
C VAL A 32 -21.92 33.36 14.25
N GLU A 33 -22.62 32.92 13.21
CA GLU A 33 -22.30 31.69 12.48
C GLU A 33 -20.94 31.79 11.77
N ILE A 34 -20.71 32.91 11.06
CA ILE A 34 -19.45 33.17 10.36
C ILE A 34 -18.28 33.17 11.36
N ALA A 35 -18.41 33.87 12.49
CA ALA A 35 -17.39 33.90 13.53
C ALA A 35 -17.13 32.50 14.12
N THR A 36 -18.19 31.73 14.37
CA THR A 36 -18.10 30.37 14.93
C THR A 36 -17.37 29.43 13.98
N VAL A 37 -17.77 29.38 12.71
CA VAL A 37 -17.14 28.51 11.71
C VAL A 37 -15.68 28.90 11.49
N SER A 38 -15.38 30.20 11.41
CA SER A 38 -14.01 30.69 11.24
C SER A 38 -13.09 30.28 12.40
N GLU A 39 -13.58 30.32 13.64
CA GLU A 39 -12.84 29.87 14.83
C GLU A 39 -12.59 28.35 14.78
N GLN A 40 -13.64 27.57 14.50
CA GLN A 40 -13.56 26.11 14.47
C GLN A 40 -12.70 25.59 13.32
N GLU A 41 -12.72 26.25 12.16
CA GLU A 41 -11.87 25.91 11.02
C GLU A 41 -10.39 26.02 11.39
N LYS A 42 -9.99 27.09 12.09
CA LYS A 42 -8.60 27.24 12.57
C LYS A 42 -8.20 26.09 13.48
N ILE A 43 -9.06 25.73 14.43
CA ILE A 43 -8.81 24.61 15.37
C ILE A 43 -8.70 23.29 14.59
N PHE A 44 -9.62 23.05 13.66
CA PHE A 44 -9.67 21.84 12.85
C PHE A 44 -8.39 21.69 12.01
N MET A 45 -8.00 22.74 11.28
CA MET A 45 -6.83 22.73 10.40
C MET A 45 -5.53 22.57 11.18
N ASN A 46 -5.40 23.21 12.35
CA ASN A 46 -4.24 23.03 13.22
C ASN A 46 -4.16 21.61 13.80
N THR A 47 -5.30 21.04 14.20
CA THR A 47 -5.38 19.67 14.71
C THR A 47 -5.02 18.66 13.61
N TYR A 48 -5.49 18.88 12.39
CA TYR A 48 -5.16 18.05 11.24
C TYR A 48 -3.66 18.08 10.90
N LYS A 49 -3.04 19.26 10.90
CA LYS A 49 -1.57 19.39 10.73
C LYS A 49 -0.81 18.60 11.80
N LYS A 50 -1.23 18.70 13.05
CA LYS A 50 -0.65 17.94 14.17
C LYS A 50 -0.81 16.43 13.97
N MET A 51 -1.98 15.97 13.53
CA MET A 51 -2.24 14.56 13.23
C MET A 51 -1.29 14.02 12.15
N LYS A 52 -1.04 14.79 11.08
CA LYS A 52 -0.08 14.41 10.03
C LYS A 52 1.35 14.27 10.55
N ASN A 53 1.80 15.24 11.36
CA ASN A 53 3.13 15.18 11.97
C ASN A 53 3.25 13.97 12.91
N ASN A 54 2.22 13.68 13.69
CA ASN A 54 2.19 12.50 14.55
C ASN A 54 2.30 11.20 13.73
N LEU A 55 1.70 11.12 12.54
CA LEU A 55 1.82 9.94 11.69
C LEU A 55 3.26 9.74 11.20
N PHE A 56 3.95 10.83 10.83
CA PHE A 56 5.38 10.80 10.50
C PHE A 56 6.23 10.26 11.67
N ASP A 57 6.00 10.82 12.87
CA ASP A 57 6.72 10.42 14.08
C ASP A 57 6.42 8.97 14.47
N MET A 58 5.16 8.53 14.32
CA MET A 58 4.76 7.14 14.53
C MET A 58 5.48 6.18 13.58
N CYS A 59 5.49 6.48 12.28
CA CYS A 59 6.14 5.65 11.27
C CYS A 59 7.67 5.55 11.51
N SER A 60 8.32 6.67 11.81
CA SER A 60 9.76 6.69 12.11
C SER A 60 10.10 5.94 13.40
N SER A 61 9.32 6.15 14.46
CA SER A 61 9.49 5.46 15.74
C SER A 61 9.30 3.95 15.60
N LEU A 62 8.27 3.53 14.86
CA LEU A 62 8.02 2.11 14.60
C LEU A 62 9.17 1.46 13.83
N ALA A 63 9.74 2.14 12.84
CA ALA A 63 10.89 1.63 12.08
C ALA A 63 12.15 1.49 12.96
N LEU A 64 12.38 2.43 13.88
CA LEU A 64 13.48 2.32 14.86
C LEU A 64 13.25 1.13 15.82
N ILE A 65 12.02 0.93 16.27
CA ILE A 65 11.66 -0.21 17.13
C ILE A 65 11.82 -1.53 16.38
N GLU A 66 11.37 -1.62 15.11
CA GLU A 66 11.61 -2.81 14.27
C GLU A 66 13.10 -3.10 14.19
N LYS A 67 13.91 -2.11 13.79
CA LYS A 67 15.37 -2.26 13.67
C LYS A 67 16.01 -2.76 14.97
N THR A 68 15.52 -2.29 16.12
CA THR A 68 16.06 -2.65 17.44
C THR A 68 15.66 -4.06 17.88
N LEU A 69 14.43 -4.49 17.60
CA LEU A 69 13.88 -5.77 18.06
C LEU A 69 14.00 -6.91 17.04
N LYS A 70 14.40 -6.61 15.80
CA LYS A 70 14.62 -7.60 14.74
C LYS A 70 15.71 -8.62 15.06
N PRO A 71 16.88 -8.24 15.63
CA PRO A 71 17.93 -9.20 15.99
C PRO A 71 17.49 -10.24 17.03
N THR A 72 16.60 -9.85 17.94
CA THR A 72 16.07 -10.71 19.01
C THR A 72 14.79 -11.44 18.62
N ASN A 73 14.29 -11.25 17.39
CA ASN A 73 13.04 -11.80 16.89
C ASN A 73 11.81 -11.50 17.79
N SER A 74 11.85 -10.39 18.55
CA SER A 74 10.84 -10.04 19.55
C SER A 74 9.87 -8.94 19.08
N PHE A 75 10.07 -8.40 17.88
CA PHE A 75 9.25 -7.32 17.33
C PHE A 75 7.75 -7.68 17.25
N MET A 76 7.44 -8.92 16.88
CA MET A 76 6.06 -9.40 16.78
C MET A 76 5.34 -9.39 18.13
N ALA A 77 5.96 -10.00 19.14
CA ALA A 77 5.43 -10.01 20.50
C ALA A 77 5.24 -8.58 21.05
N TRP A 78 6.17 -7.67 20.73
CA TRP A 78 6.05 -6.26 21.14
C TRP A 78 4.82 -5.59 20.53
N TYR A 79 4.64 -5.64 19.20
CA TYR A 79 3.52 -4.91 18.59
C TYR A 79 2.16 -5.52 18.97
N GLU A 80 2.09 -6.85 19.14
CA GLU A 80 0.88 -7.54 19.60
C GLU A 80 0.50 -7.12 21.02
N SER A 81 1.49 -6.98 21.91
CA SER A 81 1.27 -6.47 23.29
C SER A 81 0.73 -5.03 23.34
N LYS A 82 0.90 -4.26 22.25
CA LYS A 82 0.38 -2.89 22.12
C LYS A 82 -0.96 -2.84 21.37
N GLY A 83 -1.54 -3.99 21.03
CA GLY A 83 -2.80 -4.08 20.29
C GLY A 83 -2.67 -3.72 18.81
N LEU A 84 -1.45 -3.65 18.27
CA LEU A 84 -1.24 -3.38 16.85
C LEU A 84 -1.42 -4.66 16.04
N THR A 85 -2.08 -4.54 14.88
CA THR A 85 -2.19 -5.64 13.92
C THR A 85 -0.96 -5.69 13.02
N LYS A 86 -0.63 -6.89 12.54
CA LYS A 86 0.42 -7.09 11.53
C LYS A 86 0.17 -6.25 10.27
N ASP A 87 -1.08 -6.06 9.86
CA ASP A 87 -1.42 -5.27 8.68
C ASP A 87 -1.12 -3.78 8.90
N ALA A 88 -1.52 -3.21 10.04
CA ALA A 88 -1.22 -1.82 10.39
C ALA A 88 0.29 -1.58 10.48
N VAL A 89 1.02 -2.46 11.18
CA VAL A 89 2.49 -2.41 11.28
C VAL A 89 3.14 -2.46 9.90
N SER A 90 2.69 -3.38 9.04
CA SER A 90 3.18 -3.51 7.66
C SER A 90 2.98 -2.22 6.86
N VAL A 91 1.80 -1.59 6.95
CA VAL A 91 1.51 -0.33 6.24
C VAL A 91 2.39 0.81 6.74
N TYR A 92 2.53 0.98 8.06
CA TYR A 92 3.34 2.05 8.63
C TYR A 92 4.83 1.93 8.25
N LEU A 93 5.37 0.70 8.28
CA LEU A 93 6.74 0.44 7.83
C LEU A 93 6.91 0.68 6.33
N LYS A 94 5.92 0.26 5.51
CA LYS A 94 5.90 0.55 4.06
C LYS A 94 5.88 2.04 3.78
N ARG A 95 5.04 2.81 4.49
CA ARG A 95 4.96 4.27 4.36
C ARG A 95 6.31 4.92 4.72
N TRP A 96 6.95 4.47 5.80
CA TRP A 96 8.27 4.94 6.19
C TRP A 96 9.33 4.66 5.13
N ASN A 97 9.39 3.43 4.62
CA ASN A 97 10.37 3.04 3.60
C ASN A 97 10.16 3.83 2.29
N LEU A 98 8.92 4.05 1.88
CA LEU A 98 8.61 4.88 0.72
C LEU A 98 9.10 6.32 0.91
N TYR A 99 8.94 6.88 2.11
CA TYR A 99 9.49 8.20 2.45
C TYR A 99 11.03 8.24 2.37
N LEU A 100 11.72 7.20 2.86
CA LEU A 100 13.19 7.15 2.78
C LEU A 100 13.70 7.17 1.34
N GLU A 101 12.95 6.55 0.41
CA GLU A 101 13.27 6.49 -1.02
C GLU A 101 12.90 7.78 -1.78
N PHE A 102 11.86 8.48 -1.33
CA PHE A 102 11.29 9.67 -1.99
C PHE A 102 11.14 10.84 -1.00
N GLN A 103 12.24 11.27 -0.38
CA GLN A 103 12.22 12.24 0.73
C GLN A 103 11.59 13.58 0.36
N ASP A 104 11.81 14.06 -0.87
CA ASP A 104 11.25 15.31 -1.40
C ASP A 104 9.72 15.27 -1.51
N TYR A 105 9.13 14.08 -1.45
CA TYR A 105 7.69 13.85 -1.54
C TYR A 105 7.04 13.55 -0.19
N LYS A 106 7.69 13.90 0.93
CA LYS A 106 7.21 13.69 2.31
C LYS A 106 5.72 14.01 2.47
N GLU A 107 5.29 15.22 2.12
CA GLU A 107 3.91 15.65 2.34
C GLU A 107 2.90 14.78 1.57
N LYS A 108 3.24 14.35 0.35
CA LYS A 108 2.40 13.49 -0.47
C LYS A 108 2.33 12.08 0.11
N ILE A 109 3.48 11.53 0.51
CA ILE A 109 3.60 10.17 1.06
C ILE A 109 2.72 10.00 2.31
N PHE A 110 2.72 11.01 3.18
CA PHE A 110 1.93 11.01 4.40
C PHE A 110 0.48 11.46 4.21
N ALA A 111 0.10 11.87 2.99
CA ALA A 111 -1.28 12.09 2.59
C ALA A 111 -1.91 10.84 1.93
N TYR A 112 -1.12 9.89 1.40
CA TYR A 112 -1.69 8.67 0.83
C TYR A 112 -2.42 7.81 1.86
N SER A 113 -3.61 7.33 1.51
CA SER A 113 -4.27 6.29 2.29
C SER A 113 -3.47 4.99 2.35
N ASP A 114 -3.78 4.17 3.33
CA ASP A 114 -3.13 2.89 3.56
C ASP A 114 -3.21 1.97 2.33
N GLN A 115 -4.31 2.03 1.58
CA GLN A 115 -4.47 1.28 0.32
C GLN A 115 -3.54 1.78 -0.78
N ALA A 116 -3.38 3.10 -0.92
CA ALA A 116 -2.44 3.68 -1.88
C ALA A 116 -1.00 3.29 -1.53
N ILE A 117 -0.61 3.38 -0.24
CA ILE A 117 0.71 2.92 0.23
C ILE A 117 0.94 1.45 -0.11
N LYS A 118 -0.05 0.58 0.09
CA LYS A 118 0.07 -0.85 -0.26
C LYS A 118 0.33 -1.07 -1.75
N ILE A 119 -0.25 -0.24 -2.62
CA ILE A 119 -0.05 -0.31 -4.08
C ILE A 119 1.32 0.25 -4.46
N LEU A 120 1.69 1.43 -3.97
CA LEU A 120 2.94 2.12 -4.30
C LEU A 120 4.18 1.37 -3.81
N THR A 121 4.04 0.58 -2.74
CA THR A 121 5.12 -0.27 -2.21
C THR A 121 5.02 -1.72 -2.70
N ASN A 122 4.38 -1.94 -3.85
CA ASN A 122 4.36 -3.25 -4.48
C ASN A 122 5.75 -3.56 -5.05
N LYS A 123 6.32 -4.68 -4.63
CA LYS A 123 7.66 -5.15 -5.02
C LYS A 123 7.88 -5.35 -6.53
N GLU A 124 6.81 -5.42 -7.31
CA GLU A 124 6.89 -5.56 -8.77
C GLU A 124 7.02 -4.18 -9.45
N LEU A 125 6.84 -3.09 -8.72
CA LEU A 125 7.01 -1.74 -9.26
C LEU A 125 8.48 -1.33 -9.28
N GLN A 126 8.85 -0.60 -10.33
CA GLN A 126 10.14 0.10 -10.44
C GLN A 126 10.04 1.52 -9.87
N TYR A 127 11.21 2.10 -9.59
CA TYR A 127 11.33 3.45 -9.04
C TYR A 127 10.59 4.50 -9.88
N GLU A 128 10.75 4.45 -11.20
CA GLU A 128 10.18 5.42 -12.15
C GLU A 128 8.65 5.37 -12.18
N GLU A 129 8.07 4.18 -11.97
CA GLU A 129 6.62 3.99 -11.95
C GLU A 129 6.00 4.64 -10.71
N VAL A 130 6.67 4.53 -9.57
CA VAL A 130 6.26 5.18 -8.32
C VAL A 130 6.49 6.69 -8.41
N LEU A 131 7.65 7.12 -8.93
CA LEU A 131 7.97 8.54 -9.14
C LEU A 131 6.89 9.23 -10.01
N GLY A 132 6.47 8.58 -11.10
CA GLY A 132 5.45 9.12 -11.98
C GLY A 132 4.11 9.36 -11.28
N ILE A 133 3.74 8.57 -10.27
CA ILE A 133 2.54 8.83 -9.45
C ILE A 133 2.73 10.06 -8.55
N LEU A 134 3.91 10.17 -7.94
CA LEU A 134 4.26 11.27 -7.02
C LEU A 134 4.33 12.61 -7.77
N GLU A 135 5.01 12.66 -8.92
CA GLU A 135 5.15 13.86 -9.74
C GLU A 135 3.80 14.37 -10.26
N ASN A 136 2.94 13.45 -10.72
CA ASN A 136 1.64 13.78 -11.29
C ASN A 136 0.53 14.02 -10.24
N ASN A 137 0.86 14.01 -8.93
CA ASN A 137 -0.10 14.31 -7.85
C ASN A 137 -1.35 13.40 -7.87
N ILE A 138 -1.17 12.10 -8.15
CA ILE A 138 -2.29 11.17 -8.26
C ILE A 138 -2.53 10.53 -6.89
N TYR A 139 -3.66 10.86 -6.25
CA TYR A 139 -4.02 10.40 -4.90
C TYR A 139 -5.10 9.32 -4.88
N LYS A 140 -5.99 9.32 -5.87
CA LYS A 140 -7.14 8.41 -5.88
C LYS A 140 -6.67 6.99 -6.15
N VAL A 141 -6.95 6.07 -5.21
CA VAL A 141 -6.57 4.65 -5.30
C VAL A 141 -6.98 4.01 -6.64
N LYS A 142 -8.15 4.37 -7.17
CA LYS A 142 -8.63 3.88 -8.49
C LYS A 142 -7.73 4.32 -9.64
N GLU A 143 -7.27 5.56 -9.62
CA GLU A 143 -6.40 6.14 -10.66
C GLU A 143 -4.98 5.58 -10.55
N ILE A 144 -4.42 5.55 -9.33
CA ILE A 144 -3.13 4.91 -9.05
C ILE A 144 -3.15 3.46 -9.57
N ARG A 145 -4.19 2.69 -9.23
CA ARG A 145 -4.33 1.31 -9.70
C ARG A 145 -4.42 1.23 -11.22
N LYS A 146 -5.23 2.08 -11.86
CA LYS A 146 -5.37 2.08 -13.32
C LYS A 146 -4.04 2.30 -14.03
N GLN A 147 -3.20 3.20 -13.51
CA GLN A 147 -1.90 3.52 -14.11
C GLN A 147 -0.82 2.47 -13.82
N LEU A 148 -0.81 1.92 -12.60
CA LEU A 148 0.24 1.00 -12.16
C LEU A 148 -0.06 -0.48 -12.46
N LEU A 149 -1.32 -0.86 -12.67
CA LEU A 149 -1.67 -2.26 -12.93
C LEU A 149 -0.97 -2.83 -14.18
N PRO A 150 -0.90 -2.13 -15.33
CA PRO A 150 -0.16 -2.62 -16.50
C PRO A 150 1.33 -2.85 -16.20
N ALA A 151 1.95 -1.93 -15.47
CA ALA A 151 3.34 -2.04 -15.00
C ALA A 151 3.55 -3.25 -14.09
N ILE A 152 2.69 -3.41 -13.07
CA ILE A 152 2.72 -4.56 -12.15
C ILE A 152 2.56 -5.88 -12.90
N GLU A 153 1.69 -5.94 -13.91
CA GLU A 153 1.47 -7.14 -14.72
C GLU A 153 2.66 -7.43 -15.63
N LYS A 154 3.20 -6.41 -16.30
CA LYS A 154 4.40 -6.52 -17.14
C LYS A 154 5.61 -6.99 -16.33
N ASN A 155 5.90 -6.35 -15.20
CA ASN A 155 7.09 -6.64 -14.40
C ASN A 155 7.00 -8.03 -13.73
N LYS A 156 5.80 -8.51 -13.41
CA LYS A 156 5.58 -9.91 -13.00
C LYS A 156 5.93 -10.92 -14.09
N MET A 157 5.72 -10.55 -15.35
CA MET A 157 6.08 -11.39 -16.51
C MET A 157 7.57 -11.31 -16.83
N GLU A 158 8.21 -10.16 -16.60
CA GLU A 158 9.63 -9.93 -16.94
C GLU A 158 10.63 -10.64 -16.01
N PHE A 159 10.24 -11.07 -14.80
CA PHE A 159 11.07 -11.95 -13.96
C PHE A 159 11.02 -13.44 -14.40
N LEU A 160 11.39 -13.69 -15.65
CA LEU A 160 11.83 -15.01 -16.11
C LEU A 160 13.37 -15.12 -15.92
N PRO A 161 13.90 -16.18 -15.28
CA PRO A 161 15.32 -16.47 -15.28
C PRO A 161 15.93 -16.37 -16.68
N ALA A 162 17.18 -15.89 -16.79
CA ALA A 162 17.89 -15.78 -18.06
C ALA A 162 17.80 -17.10 -18.85
N GLY A 163 17.29 -17.03 -20.09
CA GLY A 163 17.04 -18.19 -20.96
C GLY A 163 15.58 -18.66 -21.05
N GLN A 164 14.66 -18.08 -20.27
CA GLN A 164 13.22 -18.40 -20.33
C GLN A 164 12.44 -17.23 -20.94
N LYS A 165 11.65 -17.50 -22.00
CA LYS A 165 10.86 -16.47 -22.70
C LYS A 165 9.36 -16.51 -22.40
N PHE A 166 8.82 -17.68 -22.02
CA PHE A 166 7.36 -17.88 -21.99
C PHE A 166 6.82 -18.44 -20.66
N PHE A 167 7.64 -19.12 -19.84
CA PHE A 167 7.15 -19.84 -18.66
C PHE A 167 7.94 -19.51 -17.39
N ASN A 168 7.24 -19.13 -16.32
CA ASN A 168 7.82 -18.85 -15.01
C ASN A 168 7.85 -20.10 -14.12
N PHE A 169 9.02 -20.75 -14.04
CA PHE A 169 9.18 -21.97 -13.26
C PHE A 169 9.21 -21.75 -11.74
N LYS A 170 9.21 -20.50 -11.23
CA LYS A 170 9.00 -20.25 -9.78
C LYS A 170 7.63 -20.76 -9.31
N LYS A 171 6.67 -20.98 -10.22
CA LYS A 171 5.39 -21.60 -9.91
C LYS A 171 5.57 -23.05 -9.40
N VAL A 172 6.53 -23.80 -9.94
CA VAL A 172 6.87 -25.16 -9.50
C VAL A 172 7.41 -25.13 -8.07
N GLU A 173 8.28 -24.18 -7.76
CA GLU A 173 8.79 -23.99 -6.39
C GLU A 173 7.68 -23.62 -5.39
N LYS A 174 6.71 -22.81 -5.81
CA LYS A 174 5.53 -22.49 -4.96
C LYS A 174 4.66 -23.73 -4.73
N MET A 175 4.46 -24.57 -5.74
CA MET A 175 3.73 -25.85 -5.62
C MET A 175 4.43 -26.76 -4.60
N LYS A 176 5.75 -26.90 -4.69
CA LYS A 176 6.57 -27.66 -3.72
C LYS A 176 6.48 -27.10 -2.30
N LYS A 177 6.47 -25.77 -2.12
CA LYS A 177 6.31 -25.18 -0.78
C LYS A 177 4.92 -25.38 -0.19
N ARG A 178 3.88 -25.53 -1.03
CA ARG A 178 2.50 -25.75 -0.58
C ARG A 178 2.34 -27.15 0.03
N THR A 179 2.98 -28.17 -0.53
CA THR A 179 2.91 -29.55 0.00
C THR A 179 3.50 -29.71 1.40
N LEU A 180 4.46 -28.86 1.78
CA LEU A 180 5.03 -28.82 3.14
C LEU A 180 4.02 -28.38 4.22
N LYS A 181 2.91 -27.76 3.82
CA LYS A 181 1.88 -27.23 4.74
C LYS A 181 0.58 -28.02 4.72
N LEU A 182 0.48 -29.04 3.88
CA LEU A 182 -0.72 -29.89 3.74
C LEU A 182 -0.68 -31.05 4.75
N LYS A 183 -1.87 -31.51 5.16
CA LYS A 183 -2.02 -32.78 5.88
C LYS A 183 -1.81 -33.95 4.91
N ASP A 184 -1.53 -35.15 5.42
CA ASP A 184 -1.17 -36.28 4.56
C ASP A 184 -2.29 -36.72 3.62
N GLU A 185 -3.54 -36.62 4.04
CA GLU A 185 -4.74 -36.84 3.20
C GLU A 185 -4.78 -35.86 2.02
N ASP A 186 -4.61 -34.57 2.30
CA ASP A 186 -4.58 -33.51 1.27
C ASP A 186 -3.37 -33.64 0.33
N LYS A 187 -2.24 -34.18 0.80
CA LYS A 187 -1.06 -34.44 -0.05
C LYS A 187 -1.34 -35.50 -1.10
N GLN A 188 -2.13 -36.53 -0.76
CA GLN A 188 -2.50 -37.56 -1.74
C GLN A 188 -3.39 -36.99 -2.83
N GLU A 189 -4.39 -36.19 -2.47
CA GLU A 189 -5.28 -35.54 -3.43
C GLU A 189 -4.52 -34.50 -4.28
N TYR A 190 -3.66 -33.70 -3.65
CA TYR A 190 -2.76 -32.77 -4.34
C TYR A 190 -1.86 -33.48 -5.36
N LYS A 191 -1.36 -34.68 -5.04
CA LYS A 191 -0.56 -35.48 -5.97
C LYS A 191 -1.39 -35.95 -7.18
N LYS A 192 -2.65 -36.34 -6.97
CA LYS A 192 -3.55 -36.73 -8.08
C LYS A 192 -3.81 -35.55 -9.01
N GLU A 193 -4.20 -34.39 -8.46
CA GLU A 193 -4.45 -33.17 -9.24
C GLU A 193 -3.19 -32.71 -10.00
N LEU A 194 -2.02 -32.76 -9.36
CA LEU A 194 -0.76 -32.41 -10.01
C LEU A 194 -0.41 -33.37 -11.15
N THR A 195 -0.70 -34.66 -10.98
CA THR A 195 -0.48 -35.67 -12.03
C THR A 195 -1.38 -35.41 -13.24
N GLU A 196 -2.65 -35.08 -13.00
CA GLU A 196 -3.60 -34.71 -14.06
C GLU A 196 -3.19 -33.42 -14.78
N TYR A 197 -2.72 -32.42 -14.02
CA TYR A 197 -2.18 -31.19 -14.59
C TYR A 197 -0.98 -31.45 -15.50
N ILE A 198 -0.07 -32.34 -15.10
CA ILE A 198 1.09 -32.74 -15.93
C ILE A 198 0.63 -33.41 -17.22
N LYS A 199 -0.34 -34.34 -17.17
CA LYS A 199 -0.88 -34.99 -18.37
C LYS A 199 -1.44 -33.98 -19.37
N LYS A 200 -2.22 -33.01 -18.89
CA LYS A 200 -2.77 -31.94 -19.75
C LYS A 200 -1.67 -31.09 -20.39
N LEU A 201 -0.58 -30.82 -19.67
CA LEU A 201 0.58 -30.11 -20.22
C LEU A 201 1.31 -30.95 -21.27
N GLN A 202 1.45 -32.26 -21.06
CA GLN A 202 2.06 -33.17 -22.04
C GLN A 202 1.24 -33.25 -23.32
N GLN A 203 -0.08 -33.42 -23.19
CA GLN A 203 -0.99 -33.42 -24.34
C GLN A 203 -0.91 -32.09 -25.11
N LEU A 204 -0.87 -30.96 -24.41
CA LEU A 204 -0.70 -29.65 -25.04
C LEU A 204 0.61 -29.53 -25.81
N VAL A 205 1.70 -30.18 -25.35
CA VAL A 205 2.97 -30.21 -26.07
C VAL A 205 2.89 -31.09 -27.33
N GLU A 206 2.05 -32.13 -27.33
CA GLU A 206 1.82 -32.95 -28.52
C GLU A 206 0.91 -32.25 -29.56
N GLU A 207 0.06 -31.32 -29.10
CA GLU A 207 -0.87 -30.54 -29.93
C GLU A 207 -0.25 -29.29 -30.58
N ILE A 208 0.94 -28.85 -30.14
CA ILE A 208 1.66 -27.67 -30.64
C ILE A 208 2.92 -28.09 -31.41
#